data_AF-A0A2B9PUP8-F1
#
_entry.id   AF-A0A2B9PUP8-F1
#
_cell.length_a   1.000
_cell.length_b   1.000
_cell.length_c   1.000
_cell.angle_alpha   90.00
_cell.angle_beta   90.00
_cell.angle_gamma   90.00
#
_symmetry.space_group_name_H-M   'P 1'
#
loop_
_entity.id
_entity.type
_entity.pdbx_description
1 polymer ?
#
loop_
_entity_poly.entity_id
_entity_poly.type
_entity_poly.pdbx_seq_one_letter_code
_entity_poly.pdbx_strand_id
1 'polypeptide(L)' 'MKKRDVPAKVIYKYSLFVYLVKMDCQFLYSTRNRCNPEYQCYMFLHDERLDQALEKYPNERYTNGEKTSRF' A
#
# COMPACT_ATOMS: atom_id res chain seq x y z
N MET A 1 0.03 -27.53 4.41
CA MET A 1 -0.46 -26.30 5.09
C MET A 1 -1.21 -25.46 4.06
N LYS A 2 -2.52 -25.25 4.21
CA LYS A 2 -3.24 -24.28 3.37
C LYS A 2 -2.70 -22.89 3.74
N LYS A 3 -2.08 -22.17 2.80
CA LYS A 3 -1.72 -20.76 2.99
C LYS A 3 -3.03 -20.03 3.31
N ARG A 4 -3.15 -19.51 4.53
CA ARG A 4 -4.23 -18.58 4.85
C ARG A 4 -3.98 -17.37 3.94
N ASP A 5 -4.98 -16.99 3.15
CA ASP A 5 -4.94 -15.70 2.44
C ASP A 5 -4.92 -14.62 3.51
N VAL A 6 -3.71 -14.16 3.84
CA VAL A 6 -3.54 -12.96 4.64
C VAL A 6 -4.01 -11.83 3.74
N PRO A 7 -5.09 -11.11 4.10
CA PRO A 7 -5.58 -10.04 3.26
C PRO A 7 -4.46 -9.00 3.18
N ALA A 8 -3.92 -8.80 1.97
CA ALA A 8 -2.77 -7.93 1.74
C ALA A 8 -3.17 -6.81 0.78
N LYS A 9 -2.70 -5.60 1.05
CA LYS A 9 -2.89 -4.43 0.19
C LYS A 9 -1.57 -4.05 -0.44
N VAL A 10 -1.60 -3.83 -1.75
CA VAL A 10 -0.41 -3.50 -2.55
C VAL A 10 -0.29 -2.00 -2.70
N ILE A 11 0.87 -1.47 -2.32
CA ILE A 11 1.24 -0.06 -2.45
C ILE A 11 2.35 0.06 -3.49
N TYR A 12 2.18 0.97 -4.45
CA TYR A 12 3.15 1.18 -5.54
C TYR A 12 3.98 2.47 -5.37
N LYS A 13 3.47 3.45 -4.62
CA LYS A 13 4.12 4.76 -4.44
C LYS A 13 5.10 4.70 -3.27
N TYR A 14 6.38 4.98 -3.51
CA TYR A 14 7.41 4.92 -2.45
C TYR A 14 7.15 5.91 -1.30
N SER A 15 6.69 7.12 -1.61
CA SER A 15 6.38 8.12 -0.58
C SER A 15 5.28 7.65 0.37
N LEU A 16 4.27 6.92 -0.16
CA LEU A 16 3.20 6.34 0.63
C LEU A 16 3.72 5.17 1.47
N PHE A 17 4.57 4.31 0.91
CA PHE A 17 5.24 3.26 1.68
C PHE A 17 5.97 3.83 2.90
N VAL A 18 6.81 4.86 2.72
CA VAL A 18 7.56 5.49 3.82
C VAL A 18 6.62 6.05 4.87
N TYR A 19 5.52 6.69 4.45
CA TYR A 19 4.51 7.19 5.37
C TYR A 19 3.84 6.07 6.18
N LEU A 20 3.40 4.99 5.53
CA LEU A 20 2.72 3.88 6.19
C LEU A 20 3.63 3.16 7.19
N VAL A 21 4.91 3.01 6.88
CA VAL A 21 5.91 2.50 7.84
C VAL A 21 6.03 3.42 9.05
N LYS A 22 6.09 4.74 8.84
CA LYS A 22 6.11 5.72 9.96
C LYS A 22 4.84 5.71 10.81
N MET A 23 3.71 5.30 10.23
CA MET A 23 2.43 5.15 10.92
C MET A 23 2.25 3.78 11.60
N ASP A 24 3.31 2.96 11.64
CA ASP A 24 3.31 1.63 12.26
C ASP A 24 2.30 0.67 11.60
N CYS A 25 2.10 0.80 10.28
CA CYS A 25 1.32 -0.17 9.52
C CYS A 25 2.14 -1.44 9.28
N GLN A 26 1.50 -2.62 9.35
CA GLN A 26 2.22 -3.88 9.28
C GLN A 26 2.69 -4.20 7.85
N PHE A 27 3.97 -3.90 7.59
CA PHE A 27 4.65 -4.29 6.36
C PHE A 27 4.91 -5.80 6.34
N LEU A 28 4.61 -6.46 5.22
CA LEU A 28 4.78 -7.90 5.05
C LEU A 28 6.06 -8.22 4.27
N TYR A 29 6.14 -7.74 3.04
CA TYR A 29 7.27 -7.95 2.13
C TYR A 29 7.16 -7.00 0.93
N SER A 30 8.23 -6.92 0.13
CA SER A 30 8.20 -6.23 -1.15
C SER A 30 8.68 -7.15 -2.28
N THR A 31 8.24 -6.86 -3.50
CA THR A 31 8.66 -7.57 -4.70
C THR A 31 8.67 -6.62 -5.89
N ARG A 32 9.43 -6.98 -6.93
CA ARG A 32 9.28 -6.33 -8.23
C ARG A 32 7.93 -6.66 -8.84
N ASN A 33 7.33 -5.70 -9.53
CA ASN A 33 6.13 -5.94 -10.33
C ASN A 33 6.49 -6.90 -11.49
N ARG A 34 5.66 -7.93 -11.70
CA ARG A 34 5.91 -8.97 -12.72
C ARG A 34 5.82 -8.44 -14.16
N CYS A 35 4.96 -7.46 -14.40
CA CYS A 35 4.73 -6.91 -15.74
C CYS A 35 5.66 -5.74 -16.05
N ASN A 36 6.05 -4.97 -15.03
CA ASN A 36 7.01 -3.88 -15.19
C ASN A 36 8.03 -3.88 -14.02
N PRO A 37 9.20 -4.50 -14.22
CA PRO A 37 10.24 -4.64 -13.19
C PRO A 37 10.82 -3.32 -12.68
N GLU A 38 10.60 -2.19 -13.36
CA GLU A 38 11.04 -0.88 -12.88
C GLU A 38 10.27 -0.48 -11.61
N TYR A 39 9.04 -0.97 -11.45
CA TYR A 39 8.21 -0.69 -10.27
C TYR A 39 8.41 -1.73 -9.16
N GLN A 40 8.47 -1.21 -7.93
CA GLN A 40 8.46 -1.99 -6.70
C GLN A 40 7.05 -2.02 -6.11
N CYS A 41 6.61 -3.19 -5.67
CA CYS A 41 5.36 -3.39 -4.94
C CYS A 41 5.67 -3.59 -3.45
N TYR A 42 4.98 -2.85 -2.59
CA TYR A 42 5.10 -2.95 -1.13
C TYR A 42 3.81 -3.53 -0.55
N MET A 43 3.91 -4.66 0.13
CA MET A 43 2.74 -5.39 0.63
C MET A 43 2.56 -5.11 2.11
N PHE A 44 1.37 -4.66 2.48
CA PHE A 44 0.97 -4.45 3.86
C PHE A 44 -0.18 -5.39 4.24
N LEU A 45 -0.27 -5.74 5.51
CA LEU A 45 -1.47 -6.37 6.05
C LEU A 45 -2.65 -5.42 5.88
N HIS A 46 -3.77 -5.93 5.37
CA HIS A 46 -5.00 -5.18 5.27
C HIS A 46 -5.74 -5.26 6.61
N ASP A 47 -5.57 -4.23 7.43
CA ASP A 47 -6.19 -4.07 8.74
C ASP A 47 -6.76 -2.65 8.90
N GLU A 48 -7.46 -2.43 10.02
CA GLU A 48 -8.08 -1.13 10.33
C GLU A 48 -7.04 -0.01 10.46
N ARG A 49 -5.81 -0.34 10.90
CA ARG A 49 -4.74 0.64 11.07
C ARG A 49 -4.26 1.18 9.73
N LEU A 50 -4.09 0.29 8.75
CA LEU A 50 -3.75 0.64 7.39
C LEU A 50 -4.81 1.55 6.78
N ASP A 51 -6.09 1.22 6.95
CA ASP A 51 -7.18 2.03 6.40
C ASP A 51 -7.23 3.44 7.02
N GLN A 52 -7.08 3.55 8.34
CA GLN A 52 -6.98 4.85 9.02
C GLN A 52 -5.77 5.68 8.55
N ALA A 53 -4.63 5.04 8.30
CA ALA A 53 -3.44 5.73 7.82
C ALA A 53 -3.62 6.22 6.37
N LEU A 54 -4.23 5.40 5.51
CA LEU A 54 -4.54 5.77 4.13
C LEU A 54 -5.53 6.95 4.06
N GLU A 55 -6.52 7.00 4.95
CA GLU A 55 -7.48 8.11 5.03
C GLU A 55 -6.82 9.43 5.47
N LYS A 56 -5.84 9.35 6.39
CA LYS A 56 -5.11 10.50 6.93
C LYS A 56 -3.92 10.93 6.08
N TYR A 57 -3.62 10.22 4.99
CA TYR A 57 -2.47 10.53 4.15
C TYR A 57 -2.66 11.91 3.47
N PRO A 58 -1.77 12.88 3.69
CA PRO A 58 -1.99 14.29 3.31
C PRO A 58 -1.89 14.56 1.80
N ASN A 59 -1.33 13.63 1.00
CA ASN A 59 -0.93 13.89 -0.38
C ASN A 59 -1.68 13.01 -1.39
N GLU A 60 -2.96 13.30 -1.61
CA GLU A 60 -3.91 12.62 -2.50
C GLU A 60 -4.68 11.49 -1.79
N ARG A 61 -6.02 11.55 -1.87
CA ARG A 61 -6.90 10.44 -1.49
C ARG A 61 -6.49 9.22 -2.32
N TYR A 62 -6.09 8.14 -1.67
CA TYR A 62 -5.77 6.88 -2.34
C TYR A 62 -7.07 6.21 -2.80
N THR A 63 -7.64 6.69 -3.90
CA THR A 63 -8.76 6.03 -4.57
C THR A 63 -8.21 4.78 -5.26
N ASN A 64 -8.66 3.60 -4.82
CA ASN A 64 -8.37 2.27 -5.36
C ASN A 64 -8.36 2.24 -6.91
N GLY A 65 -7.23 2.56 -7.53
CA GLY A 65 -7.04 2.48 -8.99
C GLY A 65 -7.66 3.59 -9.84
N GLU A 66 -8.37 4.57 -9.29
CA GLU A 66 -8.88 5.70 -10.07
C GLU A 66 -8.09 6.97 -9.78
N LYS A 67 -7.23 7.36 -10.73
CA LYS A 67 -6.63 8.71 -10.76
C LYS A 67 -7.77 9.74 -10.86
N THR A 68 -8.14 10.35 -9.76
CA THR A 68 -8.82 11.65 -9.81
C THR A 68 -7.83 12.72 -9.38
N SER A 69 -7.02 13.17 -10.35
CA SER A 69 -6.38 14.47 -10.25
C SER A 69 -7.49 15.51 -10.36
N ARG A 70 -7.96 16.03 -9.23
CA ARG A 70 -8.70 17.29 -9.18
C ARG A 70 -7.91 18.25 -8.30
N PHE A 71 -6.77 18.67 -8.83
CA PHE A 71 -6.26 20.05 -8.82
C PHE A 71 -5.35 20.20 -10.04
#